data_AF-J4W5C7-F1
#
_entry.id   AF-J4W5C7-F1
#
_cell.length_a   1.000
_cell.length_b   1.000
_cell.length_c   1.000
_cell.angle_alpha   90.00
_cell.angle_beta   90.00
_cell.angle_gamma   90.00
#
_symmetry.space_group_name_H-M   'P 1'
#
loop_
_entity.id
_entity.type
_entity.pdbx_description
1 polymer ?
#
loop_
_entity_poly.entity_id
_entity_poly.type
_entity_poly.pdbx_seq_one_letter_code
_entity_poly.pdbx_strand_id
1 'polypeptide(L)'
;MKNEVIVKYNEILESILIKYLFVEDIDEILYLSTKRYEEIEKINKAKNCDDKNICSDKKKKKSKINIEKEICAYTKNEELIKALKDFWEMRNNIQKPFKTVNALTRLFNKLDKLSGNNDNVKVEILEKSILNNWQDIWELKSDNSYKKTDENTQKRKNYCENVNTPTLKGQELEDTILANNDLDKF
;
A
#
# COMPACT_ATOMS: atom_id res chain seq x y z
N MET A 1 -40.16 7.70 10.78
CA MET A 1 -41.29 7.88 11.72
C MET A 1 -40.69 8.16 13.09
N LYS A 2 -40.88 9.37 13.64
CA LYS A 2 -40.51 9.62 15.03
C LYS A 2 -41.35 8.67 15.88
N ASN A 3 -40.72 7.93 16.79
CA ASN A 3 -41.45 7.02 17.66
C ASN A 3 -42.40 7.87 18.51
N GLU A 4 -43.70 7.78 18.24
CA GLU A 4 -44.76 8.57 18.87
C GLU A 4 -44.69 8.53 20.39
N VAL A 5 -44.22 7.41 20.94
CA VAL A 5 -44.02 7.21 22.38
C VAL A 5 -42.91 8.12 22.92
N ILE A 6 -41.81 8.26 22.17
CA ILE A 6 -40.67 9.11 22.58
C ILE A 6 -41.07 10.59 22.55
N VAL A 7 -41.86 10.99 21.56
CA VAL A 7 -42.34 12.38 21.44
C VAL A 7 -43.21 12.74 22.64
N LYS A 8 -44.20 11.90 22.98
CA LYS A 8 -45.06 12.10 24.15
C LYS A 8 -44.27 12.15 25.47
N TYR A 9 -43.26 11.30 25.60
CA TYR A 9 -42.41 11.29 26.80
C TYR A 9 -41.63 12.59 26.96
N ASN A 10 -41.07 13.12 25.87
CA ASN A 10 -40.33 14.38 25.88
C ASN A 10 -41.24 15.56 26.20
N GLU A 11 -42.45 15.60 25.64
CA GLU A 11 -43.45 16.64 25.95
C GLU A 11 -43.82 16.66 27.45
N ILE A 12 -43.99 15.49 28.05
CA ILE A 12 -44.28 15.36 29.49
C ILE A 12 -43.07 15.85 30.31
N LEU A 13 -41.85 15.44 29.95
CA LEU A 13 -40.63 15.84 30.64
C LEU A 13 -40.42 17.36 30.59
N GLU A 14 -40.63 17.99 29.43
CA GLU A 14 -40.57 19.44 29.25
C GLU A 14 -41.58 20.17 30.14
N SER A 15 -42.83 19.68 30.20
CA SER A 15 -43.87 20.27 31.04
C SER A 15 -43.57 20.19 32.54
N ILE A 16 -42.93 19.11 32.98
CA ILE A 16 -42.51 18.93 34.38
C ILE A 16 -41.36 19.89 34.68
N LEU A 17 -40.36 19.99 33.81
CA LEU A 17 -39.21 20.88 34.01
C LEU A 17 -39.65 22.35 34.12
N ILE A 18 -40.60 22.79 33.29
CA ILE A 18 -41.18 24.15 33.34
C ILE A 18 -41.88 24.44 34.67
N LYS A 19 -42.50 23.43 35.30
CA LYS A 19 -43.23 23.58 36.56
C LYS A 19 -42.32 23.71 37.79
N TYR A 20 -41.13 23.11 37.75
CA TYR A 20 -40.25 22.99 38.92
C TYR A 20 -39.03 23.94 38.91
N LEU A 21 -38.79 24.67 37.82
CA LEU A 21 -37.73 25.68 37.74
C LEU A 21 -38.29 27.10 37.87
N PHE A 22 -37.58 27.97 38.59
CA PHE A 22 -37.95 29.38 38.76
C PHE A 22 -37.76 30.12 37.43
N VAL A 23 -38.72 30.98 37.05
CA VAL A 23 -38.85 31.53 35.69
C VAL A 23 -37.61 32.27 35.20
N GLU A 24 -36.85 32.91 36.10
CA GLU A 24 -35.61 33.63 35.78
C GLU A 24 -34.46 32.69 35.35
N ASP A 25 -34.40 31.47 35.91
CA ASP A 25 -33.41 30.46 35.52
C ASP A 25 -33.78 29.77 34.19
N ILE A 26 -35.07 29.75 33.83
CA ILE A 26 -35.55 29.08 32.60
C ILE A 26 -35.03 29.81 31.37
N ASP A 27 -35.10 31.14 31.35
CA ASP A 27 -34.60 31.92 30.22
C ASP A 27 -33.08 31.82 30.09
N GLU A 28 -32.35 31.78 31.21
CA GLU A 28 -30.91 31.56 31.21
C GLU A 28 -30.53 30.15 30.74
N ILE A 29 -31.26 29.12 31.18
CA ILE A 29 -31.07 27.74 30.73
C ILE A 29 -31.46 27.57 29.25
N LEU A 30 -32.51 28.25 28.80
CA LEU A 30 -32.93 28.23 27.40
C LEU A 30 -31.88 28.95 26.53
N TYR A 31 -31.33 30.06 26.99
CA TYR A 31 -30.24 30.78 26.33
C TYR A 31 -28.96 29.93 26.25
N LEU A 32 -28.53 29.33 27.37
CA LEU A 32 -27.35 28.47 27.43
C LEU A 32 -27.49 27.21 26.58
N SER A 33 -28.68 26.59 26.57
CA SER A 33 -28.96 25.41 25.76
C SER A 33 -28.99 25.73 24.27
N THR A 34 -29.60 26.85 23.87
CA THR A 34 -29.60 27.33 22.48
C THR A 34 -28.18 27.64 22.00
N LYS A 35 -27.41 28.37 22.82
CA LYS A 35 -26.01 28.68 22.52
C LYS A 35 -25.15 27.43 22.37
N ARG A 36 -25.31 26.46 23.28
CA ARG A 36 -24.60 25.17 23.22
C ARG A 36 -25.00 24.35 21.99
N TYR A 37 -26.26 24.41 21.57
CA TYR A 37 -26.73 23.75 20.34
C TYR A 37 -26.08 24.35 19.09
N GLU A 38 -26.03 25.69 18.99
CA GLU A 38 -25.34 26.37 17.88
C GLU A 38 -23.84 26.04 17.82
N GLU A 39 -23.18 25.94 18.97
CA GLU A 39 -21.78 25.51 19.06
C GLU A 39 -21.59 24.07 18.55
N ILE A 40 -22.47 23.15 18.95
CA ILE A 40 -22.47 21.77 18.46
C ILE A 40 -22.75 21.72 16.96
N GLU A 41 -23.65 22.54 16.43
CA GLU A 41 -23.94 22.61 15.01
C GLU A 41 -22.73 23.13 14.21
N LYS A 42 -22.05 24.16 14.71
CA LYS A 42 -20.78 24.66 14.13
C LYS A 42 -19.70 23.58 14.14
N ILE A 43 -19.54 22.85 15.24
CA ILE A 43 -18.59 21.72 15.34
C ILE A 43 -18.97 20.59 14.37
N ASN A 44 -20.25 20.26 14.24
CA ASN A 44 -20.73 19.24 13.31
C ASN A 44 -20.58 19.65 11.84
N LYS A 45 -20.73 20.94 11.54
CA LYS A 45 -20.47 21.52 10.22
C LYS A 45 -18.98 21.53 9.90
N ALA A 46 -18.12 21.82 10.89
CA ALA A 46 -16.66 21.73 10.78
C ALA A 46 -16.19 20.28 10.56
N LYS A 47 -16.70 19.32 11.35
CA LYS A 47 -16.45 17.88 11.11
C LYS A 47 -16.91 17.44 9.72
N ASN A 48 -18.03 17.98 9.23
CA ASN A 48 -18.50 17.74 7.87
C ASN A 48 -17.67 18.45 6.77
N CYS A 49 -16.84 19.46 7.08
CA CYS A 49 -15.92 20.04 6.10
C CYS A 49 -14.56 19.35 6.10
N ASP A 50 -14.13 18.76 7.22
CA ASP A 50 -12.94 17.90 7.28
C ASP A 50 -13.22 16.50 6.68
N ASP A 51 -14.44 15.99 6.81
CA ASP A 51 -14.89 14.76 6.13
C ASP A 51 -15.19 14.94 4.64
N LYS A 52 -15.33 16.18 4.13
CA LYS A 52 -15.65 16.45 2.71
C LYS A 52 -14.44 16.67 1.81
N ASN A 53 -13.22 16.57 2.34
CA ASN A 53 -12.02 16.37 1.53
C ASN A 53 -11.39 14.98 1.71
N ILE A 54 -12.10 14.00 2.29
CA ILE A 54 -11.72 12.59 2.23
C ILE A 54 -12.92 11.72 1.79
N CYS A 55 -12.95 11.41 0.50
CA CYS A 55 -13.61 10.25 -0.09
C CYS A 55 -15.13 10.08 0.12
N SER A 56 -15.90 10.62 -0.82
CA SER A 56 -17.14 9.98 -1.25
C SER A 56 -16.83 8.56 -1.75
N ASP A 57 -17.20 7.52 -0.98
CA ASP A 57 -17.59 6.19 -1.50
C ASP A 57 -17.98 5.19 -0.38
N LYS A 58 -19.13 5.44 0.26
CA LYS A 58 -19.88 4.37 0.95
C LYS A 58 -20.77 3.62 -0.03
N LYS A 59 -20.19 2.67 -0.77
CA LYS A 59 -20.89 1.43 -1.23
C LYS A 59 -19.91 0.47 -1.93
N LYS A 60 -19.41 -0.52 -1.17
CA LYS A 60 -19.42 -1.95 -1.54
C LYS A 60 -18.76 -2.79 -0.45
N LYS A 61 -19.55 -3.73 0.07
CA LYS A 61 -19.14 -4.88 0.87
C LYS A 61 -17.94 -5.59 0.23
N LYS A 62 -16.84 -5.61 0.96
CA LYS A 62 -15.74 -6.60 1.06
C LYS A 62 -14.77 -5.92 2.02
N SER A 63 -14.25 -6.64 3.00
CA SER A 63 -13.30 -6.14 4.02
C SER A 63 -12.17 -5.31 3.41
N LYS A 64 -12.38 -4.00 3.24
CA LYS A 64 -11.34 -3.04 2.82
C LYS A 64 -10.42 -2.92 4.03
N ILE A 65 -9.18 -3.33 3.85
CA ILE A 65 -8.15 -3.15 4.87
C ILE A 65 -8.04 -1.66 5.13
N ASN A 66 -8.04 -1.29 6.40
CA ASN A 66 -7.81 0.09 6.80
C ASN A 66 -6.29 0.33 6.81
N ILE A 67 -5.75 0.65 5.62
CA ILE A 67 -4.31 0.76 5.39
C ILE A 67 -3.70 1.89 6.21
N GLU A 68 -4.44 2.98 6.40
CA GLU A 68 -4.04 4.09 7.26
C GLU A 68 -3.84 3.65 8.71
N LYS A 69 -4.76 2.83 9.24
CA LYS A 69 -4.65 2.27 10.59
C LYS A 69 -3.41 1.40 10.74
N GLU A 70 -3.10 0.57 9.76
CA GLU A 70 -1.92 -0.30 9.77
C GLU A 70 -0.61 0.50 9.70
N ILE A 71 -0.57 1.57 8.89
CA ILE A 71 0.59 2.47 8.80
C ILE A 71 0.82 3.20 10.12
N CYS A 72 -0.23 3.76 10.72
CA CYS A 72 -0.13 4.44 12.02
C CYS A 72 0.23 3.50 13.18
N ALA A 73 -0.09 2.21 13.07
CA ALA A 73 0.32 1.20 14.05
C ALA A 73 1.81 0.83 13.91
N TYR A 74 2.37 0.94 12.71
CA TYR A 74 3.75 0.57 12.42
C TYR A 74 4.76 1.66 12.83
N THR A 75 4.48 2.93 12.56
CA THR A 75 5.41 4.03 12.89
C THR A 75 4.69 5.29 13.37
N LYS A 76 5.41 6.11 14.15
CA LYS A 76 4.99 7.44 14.59
C LYS A 76 5.72 8.56 13.83
N ASN A 77 6.70 8.23 12.99
CA ASN A 77 7.46 9.22 12.23
C ASN A 77 6.61 9.73 11.05
N GLU A 78 6.34 11.04 11.03
CA GLU A 78 5.49 11.68 10.04
C GLU A 78 6.01 11.54 8.61
N GLU A 79 7.33 11.62 8.40
CA GLU A 79 7.95 11.49 7.07
C GLU A 79 7.77 10.08 6.52
N LEU A 80 7.98 9.06 7.37
CA LEU A 80 7.82 7.67 6.98
C LEU A 80 6.35 7.33 6.72
N ILE A 81 5.42 7.87 7.51
CA ILE A 81 3.97 7.71 7.27
C ILE A 81 3.60 8.30 5.90
N LYS A 82 4.11 9.48 5.57
CA LYS A 82 3.87 10.12 4.28
C LYS A 82 4.41 9.28 3.13
N ALA A 83 5.66 8.84 3.19
CA ALA A 83 6.27 7.98 2.17
C ALA A 83 5.51 6.66 1.97
N LEU A 84 5.00 6.06 3.04
CA LEU A 84 4.16 4.85 2.97
C LEU A 84 2.81 5.10 2.31
N LYS A 85 2.18 6.27 2.56
CA LYS A 85 0.94 6.67 1.90
C LYS A 85 1.17 6.93 0.40
N ASP A 86 2.24 7.62 0.05
CA ASP A 86 2.59 7.91 -1.34
C ASP A 86 2.91 6.61 -2.10
N PHE A 87 3.63 5.67 -1.47
CA PHE A 87 3.88 4.35 -2.04
C PHE A 87 2.59 3.54 -2.24
N TRP A 88 1.66 3.63 -1.30
CA TRP A 88 0.35 2.99 -1.42
C TRP A 88 -0.46 3.56 -2.60
N GLU A 89 -0.50 4.88 -2.74
CA GLU A 89 -1.18 5.57 -3.84
C GLU A 89 -0.56 5.20 -5.19
N MET A 90 0.77 5.23 -5.30
CA MET A 90 1.50 4.76 -6.47
C MET A 90 1.09 3.33 -6.85
N ARG A 91 1.01 2.42 -5.88
CA ARG A 91 0.65 1.01 -6.15
C ARG A 91 -0.79 0.85 -6.62
N ASN A 92 -1.70 1.71 -6.17
CA ASN A 92 -3.06 1.78 -6.70
C ASN A 92 -3.07 2.24 -8.16
N ASN A 93 -2.22 3.20 -8.51
CA ASN A 93 -2.09 3.72 -9.88
C ASN A 93 -1.58 2.64 -10.86
N ILE A 94 -0.68 1.75 -10.44
CA ILE A 94 -0.22 0.58 -11.23
C ILE A 94 -1.25 -0.58 -11.20
N GLN A 95 -2.42 -0.40 -10.59
CA GLN A 95 -3.45 -1.43 -10.43
C GLN A 95 -2.98 -2.67 -9.64
N LYS A 96 -2.01 -2.51 -8.74
CA LYS A 96 -1.50 -3.56 -7.85
C LYS A 96 -1.80 -3.22 -6.39
N PRO A 97 -3.06 -2.97 -5.98
CA PRO A 97 -3.37 -2.56 -4.61
C PRO A 97 -2.98 -3.64 -3.58
N PHE A 98 -2.75 -3.23 -2.34
CA PHE A 98 -2.63 -4.17 -1.22
C PHE A 98 -4.00 -4.73 -0.87
N LYS A 99 -4.14 -6.06 -1.00
CA LYS A 99 -5.41 -6.76 -0.79
C LYS A 99 -5.50 -7.49 0.55
N THR A 100 -4.39 -7.59 1.29
CA THR A 100 -4.30 -8.33 2.58
C THR A 100 -3.47 -7.55 3.60
N VAL A 101 -3.85 -7.59 4.89
CA VAL A 101 -3.05 -7.01 5.99
C VAL A 101 -1.65 -7.63 6.02
N ASN A 102 -1.58 -8.95 5.84
CA ASN A 102 -0.32 -9.69 5.79
C ASN A 102 0.64 -9.20 4.69
N ALA A 103 0.14 -8.62 3.59
CA ALA A 103 1.01 -8.03 2.57
C ALA A 103 1.68 -6.75 3.06
N LEU A 104 0.97 -5.92 3.84
CA LEU A 104 1.56 -4.75 4.51
C LEU A 104 2.57 -5.18 5.56
N THR A 105 2.23 -6.17 6.40
CA THR A 105 3.19 -6.70 7.39
C THR A 105 4.46 -7.24 6.74
N ARG A 106 4.35 -7.93 5.59
CA ARG A 106 5.52 -8.38 4.82
C ARG A 106 6.35 -7.22 4.28
N LEU A 107 5.69 -6.15 3.83
CA LEU A 107 6.35 -4.93 3.37
C LEU A 107 7.14 -4.28 4.50
N PHE A 108 6.51 -4.10 5.67
CA PHE A 108 7.13 -3.52 6.86
C PHE A 108 8.34 -4.34 7.32
N ASN A 109 8.18 -5.66 7.45
CA ASN A 109 9.29 -6.55 7.80
C ASN A 109 10.44 -6.49 6.79
N LYS A 110 10.13 -6.29 5.50
CA LYS A 110 11.15 -6.15 4.46
C LYS A 110 11.86 -4.80 4.57
N LEU A 111 11.12 -3.72 4.82
CA LEU A 111 11.69 -2.39 5.09
C LEU A 111 12.63 -2.42 6.29
N ASP A 112 12.23 -3.03 7.40
CA ASP A 112 13.05 -3.16 8.61
C ASP A 112 14.36 -3.90 8.32
N LYS A 113 14.29 -5.00 7.55
CA LYS A 113 15.47 -5.78 7.13
C LYS A 113 16.41 -4.99 6.23
N LEU A 114 15.89 -4.23 5.28
CA LEU A 114 16.70 -3.49 4.31
C LEU A 114 17.31 -2.21 4.91
N SER A 115 16.59 -1.56 5.82
CA SER A 115 17.02 -0.31 6.47
C SER A 115 17.88 -0.49 7.71
N GLY A 116 17.96 -1.71 8.25
CA GLY A 116 18.58 -1.96 9.54
C GLY A 116 17.86 -1.23 10.68
N ASN A 117 16.54 -1.09 10.59
CA ASN A 117 15.67 -0.32 11.50
C ASN A 117 15.89 1.20 11.52
N ASN A 118 16.58 1.78 10.54
CA ASN A 118 16.72 3.24 10.43
C ASN A 118 15.59 3.85 9.60
N ASP A 119 14.78 4.73 10.21
CA ASP A 119 13.61 5.29 9.55
C ASP A 119 13.95 6.14 8.31
N ASN A 120 15.04 6.91 8.35
CA ASN A 120 15.48 7.71 7.20
C ASN A 120 15.81 6.83 5.97
N VAL A 121 16.48 5.71 6.19
CA VAL A 121 16.81 4.76 5.12
C VAL A 121 15.54 4.09 4.57
N LYS A 122 14.52 3.86 5.41
CA LYS A 122 13.21 3.36 4.94
C LYS A 122 12.54 4.36 4.00
N VAL A 123 12.60 5.66 4.32
CA VAL A 123 12.05 6.72 3.47
C VAL A 123 12.75 6.75 2.12
N GLU A 124 14.09 6.78 2.09
CA GLU A 124 14.86 6.80 0.83
C GLU A 124 14.56 5.56 -0.05
N ILE A 125 14.46 4.39 0.57
CA ILE A 125 14.09 3.15 -0.10
C ILE A 125 12.69 3.24 -0.73
N LEU A 126 11.71 3.81 0.00
CA LEU A 126 10.35 4.01 -0.48
C LEU A 126 10.30 5.02 -1.62
N GLU A 127 10.96 6.17 -1.47
CA GLU A 127 11.03 7.21 -2.49
C GLU A 127 11.62 6.67 -3.80
N LYS A 128 12.71 5.89 -3.72
CA LYS A 128 13.30 5.25 -4.89
C LYS A 128 12.33 4.28 -5.56
N SER A 129 11.56 3.53 -4.78
CA SER A 129 10.54 2.63 -5.29
C SER A 129 9.41 3.40 -5.99
N ILE A 130 8.98 4.53 -5.43
CA ILE A 130 7.95 5.43 -5.99
C ILE A 130 8.41 6.01 -7.32
N LEU A 131 9.62 6.58 -7.37
CA LEU A 131 10.19 7.19 -8.57
C LEU A 131 10.29 6.21 -9.74
N ASN A 132 10.60 4.95 -9.45
CA ASN A 132 10.72 3.90 -10.47
C ASN A 132 9.43 3.09 -10.69
N ASN A 133 8.35 3.42 -9.98
CA ASN A 133 7.07 2.73 -10.06
C ASN A 133 7.20 1.21 -9.79
N TRP A 134 8.04 0.83 -8.82
CA TRP A 134 8.30 -0.58 -8.50
C TRP A 134 7.19 -1.19 -7.65
N GLN A 135 6.86 -2.45 -7.94
CA GLN A 135 5.82 -3.18 -7.19
C GLN A 135 6.28 -3.67 -5.81
N ASP A 136 7.59 -3.80 -5.63
CA ASP A 136 8.27 -4.32 -4.45
C ASP A 136 9.51 -3.47 -4.17
N ILE A 137 10.00 -3.56 -2.94
CA ILE A 137 11.05 -2.71 -2.39
C ILE A 137 12.41 -3.41 -2.52
N TRP A 138 13.46 -2.63 -2.79
CA TRP A 138 14.83 -3.12 -2.96
C TRP A 138 15.82 -2.34 -2.12
N GLU A 139 16.97 -2.95 -1.85
CA GLU A 139 18.06 -2.33 -1.10
C GLU A 139 18.58 -1.06 -1.82
N LEU A 140 18.93 -0.05 -1.02
CA LEU A 140 19.67 1.08 -1.53
C LEU A 140 21.10 0.59 -1.84
N LYS A 141 21.46 0.56 -3.12
CA LYS A 141 22.86 0.37 -3.51
C LYS A 141 23.66 1.52 -2.90
N SER A 142 24.47 1.22 -1.89
CA SER A 142 25.53 2.12 -1.49
C SER A 142 26.50 2.24 -2.66
N ASP A 143 26.93 3.44 -3.03
CA ASP A 143 27.94 3.65 -4.08
C ASP A 143 29.29 2.97 -3.76
N ASN A 144 29.43 2.41 -2.56
CA ASN A 144 30.59 1.61 -2.13
C ASN A 144 30.43 0.09 -2.36
N SER A 145 29.30 -0.38 -2.89
CA SER A 145 29.05 -1.80 -3.18
C SER A 145 29.06 -2.11 -4.67
N TYR A 146 29.99 -1.52 -5.43
CA TYR A 146 30.62 -2.26 -6.52
C TYR A 146 31.44 -3.39 -5.88
N LYS A 147 30.75 -4.40 -5.35
CA LYS A 147 31.38 -5.69 -5.07
C LYS A 147 31.98 -6.10 -6.39
N LYS A 148 33.31 -6.10 -6.44
CA LYS A 148 34.08 -6.80 -7.47
C LYS A 148 33.38 -8.14 -7.62
N THR A 149 32.74 -8.35 -8.76
CA THR A 149 32.35 -9.68 -9.19
C THR A 149 33.63 -10.49 -9.09
N ASP A 150 33.71 -11.40 -8.11
CA ASP A 150 34.72 -12.42 -8.12
C ASP A 150 34.67 -13.06 -9.52
N GLU A 151 35.79 -12.97 -10.24
CA GLU A 151 35.98 -13.45 -11.61
C GLU A 151 35.70 -14.96 -11.77
N ASN A 152 35.30 -15.65 -10.71
CA ASN A 152 35.09 -17.09 -10.70
C ASN A 152 33.70 -17.55 -11.18
N THR A 153 32.83 -16.64 -11.63
CA THR A 153 31.52 -16.99 -12.22
C THR A 153 31.52 -17.00 -13.76
N GLN A 154 32.70 -16.98 -14.39
CA GLN A 154 32.85 -17.31 -15.82
C GLN A 154 32.91 -18.82 -16.11
N LYS A 155 32.55 -19.70 -15.17
CA LYS A 155 32.10 -21.06 -15.51
C LYS A 155 30.60 -21.03 -15.82
N ARG A 156 30.23 -20.34 -16.91
CA ARG A 156 28.93 -20.61 -17.52
C ARG A 156 28.96 -22.05 -18.00
N LYS A 157 27.98 -22.83 -17.56
CA LYS A 157 27.70 -24.17 -18.07
C LYS A 157 27.44 -24.05 -19.57
N ASN A 158 28.39 -24.47 -20.40
CA ASN A 158 28.19 -24.69 -21.82
C ASN A 158 27.21 -25.85 -21.96
N TYR A 159 25.95 -25.57 -22.29
CA TYR A 159 24.92 -26.59 -22.55
C TYR A 159 25.19 -27.39 -23.85
N CYS A 160 26.33 -27.15 -24.50
CA CYS A 160 26.67 -27.68 -25.83
C CYS A 160 28.11 -28.24 -25.90
N GLU A 161 28.68 -28.78 -24.82
CA GLU A 161 30.01 -29.44 -24.85
C GLU A 161 29.96 -30.97 -24.91
N ASN A 162 28.78 -31.61 -24.91
CA ASN A 162 28.66 -33.07 -24.96
C ASN A 162 28.01 -33.60 -26.25
N VAL A 163 28.12 -32.89 -27.36
CA VAL A 163 27.99 -33.53 -28.67
C VAL A 163 29.38 -33.98 -29.08
N ASN A 164 29.69 -35.26 -28.88
CA ASN A 164 30.77 -35.94 -29.59
C ASN A 164 30.43 -35.88 -31.08
N THR A 165 30.74 -34.77 -31.72
CA THR A 165 30.82 -34.67 -33.16
C THR A 165 32.22 -35.14 -33.52
N PRO A 166 32.35 -36.23 -34.29
CA PRO A 166 33.66 -36.59 -34.83
C PRO A 166 34.12 -35.42 -35.71
N THR A 167 35.12 -34.67 -35.26
CA THR A 167 35.80 -33.69 -36.11
C THR A 167 36.63 -34.43 -37.14
N LEU A 168 35.97 -34.86 -38.21
CA LEU A 168 36.63 -35.32 -39.43
C LEU A 168 37.34 -34.11 -40.04
N LYS A 169 38.65 -34.22 -40.29
CA LYS A 169 39.38 -33.19 -41.03
C LYS A 169 38.99 -33.28 -42.50
N GLY A 170 39.04 -32.15 -43.22
CA GLY A 170 38.40 -31.96 -44.54
C GLY A 170 38.48 -33.10 -45.55
N GLN A 171 39.59 -33.85 -45.63
CA GLN A 171 39.71 -35.01 -46.53
C GLN A 171 38.74 -36.16 -46.20
N GLU A 172 38.50 -36.45 -44.92
CA GLU A 172 37.60 -37.54 -44.49
C GLU A 172 36.11 -37.18 -44.72
N LEU A 173 35.77 -35.88 -44.76
CA LEU A 173 34.44 -35.40 -45.13
C LEU A 173 34.20 -35.53 -46.63
N GLU A 174 35.22 -35.25 -47.45
CA GLU A 174 35.13 -35.43 -48.91
C GLU A 174 34.97 -36.91 -49.28
N ASP A 175 35.75 -37.81 -48.67
CA ASP A 175 35.67 -39.25 -48.91
C ASP A 175 34.32 -39.85 -48.48
N THR A 176 33.74 -39.37 -47.37
CA THR A 176 32.42 -39.84 -46.89
C THR A 176 31.26 -39.29 -47.72
N ILE A 177 31.37 -38.09 -48.29
CA ILE A 177 30.37 -37.52 -49.19
C ILE A 177 30.46 -38.18 -50.58
N LEU A 178 31.66 -38.54 -51.05
CA LEU A 178 31.82 -39.32 -52.28
C LEU A 178 31.30 -40.76 -52.13
N ALA A 179 31.57 -41.42 -51.00
CA ALA A 179 31.17 -42.81 -50.77
C ALA A 179 29.65 -43.01 -50.62
N ASN A 180 28.91 -41.95 -50.27
CA ASN A 180 27.45 -42.00 -50.09
C ASN A 180 26.67 -41.37 -51.26
N ASN A 181 27.34 -40.81 -52.26
CA ASN A 181 26.71 -40.39 -53.51
C ASN A 181 26.67 -41.56 -54.49
N ASP A 182 25.76 -42.51 -54.22
CA ASP A 182 25.31 -43.50 -55.21
C ASP A 182 24.48 -42.79 -56.29
N LEU A 183 25.15 -42.07 -57.19
CA LEU A 183 24.54 -41.51 -58.41
C LEU A 183 24.48 -42.53 -59.57
N ASP A 184 25.06 -43.72 -59.41
CA ASP A 184 25.05 -44.80 -60.41
C ASP A 184 23.88 -45.79 -60.25
N LYS A 185 22.86 -45.44 -59.44
CA LYS A 185 21.64 -46.24 -59.32
C LYS A 185 20.38 -45.43 -59.69
N PHE A 186 20.34 -45.02 -60.96
CA PHE A 186 19.11 -44.72 -61.68
C PHE A 186 19.03 -45.56 -62.94
#